data_AF-A0A7Y9ZEN9-F1
#
_entry.id   AF-A0A7Y9ZEN9-F1
#
_cell.length_a   1.000
_cell.length_b   1.000
_cell.length_c   1.000
_cell.angle_alpha   90.00
_cell.angle_beta   90.00
_cell.angle_gamma   90.00
#
_symmetry.space_group_name_H-M   'P 1'
#
loop_
_entity.id
_entity.type
_entity.pdbx_description
1 polymer ?
#
loop_
_entity_poly.entity_id
_entity_poly.type
_entity_poly.pdbx_seq_one_letter_code
_entity_poly.pdbx_strand_id
1 'polypeptide(L)'
;MTLLNILDRFRPAGAPGSAGVVGVPALDNTGPASELAPVFAALEPEVAACAEQVAAAKSAARSSIDAAHERAAALLAEAHLRADAARAGAASAVHDEATAGDAALLTDAHEQVARVEALGQGRAAALASRLAEALVDPRTGTLP
;
A
#
# COMPACT_ATOMS: atom_id res chain seq x y z
N MET A 1 55.95 105.80 -33.33
CA MET A 1 55.79 104.49 -32.65
C MET A 1 55.96 104.72 -31.16
N THR A 2 54.86 104.91 -30.45
CA THR A 2 54.83 105.09 -29.00
C THR A 2 54.39 103.77 -28.36
N LEU A 3 55.28 103.19 -27.57
CA LEU A 3 55.10 101.90 -26.90
C LEU A 3 53.96 102.03 -25.87
N LEU A 4 52.91 101.22 -26.03
CA LEU A 4 51.83 101.07 -25.05
C LEU A 4 52.42 100.60 -23.72
N ASN A 5 52.05 101.31 -22.65
CA ASN A 5 52.60 101.21 -21.31
C ASN A 5 52.27 99.85 -20.68
N ILE A 6 53.30 99.11 -20.26
CA ILE A 6 53.20 97.76 -19.68
C ILE A 6 52.37 97.73 -18.37
N LEU A 7 52.13 98.89 -17.76
CA LEU A 7 51.36 99.02 -16.52
C LEU A 7 49.85 98.86 -16.71
N ASP A 8 49.32 98.94 -17.93
CA ASP A 8 47.88 98.68 -18.19
C ASP A 8 47.49 97.20 -18.05
N ARG A 9 48.47 96.28 -18.05
CA ARG A 9 48.25 94.84 -17.83
C ARG A 9 48.00 94.46 -16.38
N PHE A 10 48.24 95.36 -15.43
CA PHE A 10 48.00 95.11 -14.00
C PHE A 10 46.69 95.70 -13.50
N ARG A 11 45.82 96.20 -14.38
CA ARG A 11 44.44 96.47 -13.99
C ARG A 11 43.79 95.13 -13.60
N PRO A 12 43.30 94.97 -12.35
CA PRO A 12 42.55 93.78 -11.98
C PRO A 12 41.36 93.68 -12.92
N ALA A 13 41.25 92.59 -13.67
CA ALA A 13 39.98 92.22 -14.28
C ALA A 13 38.96 92.17 -13.14
N GLY A 14 37.83 92.87 -13.30
CA GLY A 14 36.80 93.01 -12.26
C GLY A 14 36.49 91.68 -11.58
N ALA A 15 36.12 91.75 -10.29
CA ALA A 15 35.90 90.58 -9.45
C ALA A 15 35.07 89.51 -10.19
N PRO A 16 35.50 88.23 -10.17
CA PRO A 16 34.69 87.16 -10.75
C PRO A 16 33.30 87.21 -10.13
N GLY A 17 32.27 87.25 -10.98
CA GLY A 17 30.88 87.19 -10.52
C GLY A 17 30.68 85.98 -9.62
N SER A 18 29.82 86.12 -8.59
CA SER A 18 29.55 85.07 -7.60
C SER A 18 29.40 83.71 -8.27
N ALA A 19 30.14 82.70 -7.80
CA ALA A 19 29.94 81.33 -8.22
C ALA A 19 28.44 81.00 -8.05
N GLY A 20 27.74 80.85 -9.18
CA GLY A 20 26.35 80.42 -9.17
C GLY A 20 26.26 79.08 -8.43
N VAL A 21 25.15 78.83 -7.75
CA VAL A 21 24.86 77.55 -7.10
C VAL A 21 25.14 76.45 -8.14
N VAL A 22 26.17 75.66 -7.88
CA VAL A 22 26.44 74.45 -8.68
C VAL A 22 25.28 73.51 -8.36
N GLY A 23 24.25 73.54 -9.20
CA GLY A 23 23.18 72.56 -9.17
C GLY A 23 23.79 71.21 -9.49
N VAL A 24 24.02 70.40 -8.47
CA VAL A 24 24.26 68.97 -8.66
C VAL A 24 23.01 68.44 -9.37
N PRO A 25 23.12 67.82 -10.57
CA PRO A 25 21.97 67.20 -11.19
C PRO A 25 21.44 66.17 -10.20
N ALA A 26 20.21 66.36 -9.72
CA ALA A 26 19.47 65.29 -9.11
C ALA A 26 19.28 64.26 -10.21
N LEU A 27 20.19 63.29 -10.32
CA LEU A 27 19.94 62.11 -11.12
C LEU A 27 18.58 61.60 -10.68
N ASP A 28 17.69 61.43 -11.66
CA ASP A 28 16.36 60.87 -11.46
C ASP A 28 16.50 59.68 -10.52
N ASN A 29 15.83 59.79 -9.36
CA ASN A 29 15.89 58.80 -8.30
C ASN A 29 15.11 57.57 -8.79
N THR A 30 15.73 56.82 -9.70
CA THR A 30 15.27 55.54 -10.21
C THR A 30 15.16 54.62 -9.01
N GLY A 31 13.95 54.55 -8.44
CA GLY A 31 13.73 53.86 -7.18
C GLY A 31 14.15 52.40 -7.24
N PRO A 32 14.27 51.73 -6.07
CA PRO A 32 14.81 50.37 -5.96
C PRO A 32 14.20 49.35 -6.94
N ALA A 33 12.93 49.53 -7.31
CA ALA A 33 12.25 48.67 -8.29
C ALA A 33 12.90 48.70 -9.69
N SER A 34 13.38 49.85 -10.15
CA SER A 34 14.05 49.98 -11.45
C SER A 34 15.49 49.47 -11.44
N GLU A 35 16.16 49.54 -10.29
CA GLU A 35 17.50 48.96 -10.09
C GLU A 35 17.45 47.43 -10.01
N LEU A 36 16.38 46.85 -9.44
CA LEU A 36 16.23 45.41 -9.28
C LEU A 36 15.58 44.70 -10.49
N ALA A 37 14.93 45.43 -11.39
CA ALA A 37 14.27 44.84 -12.56
C ALA A 37 15.19 43.93 -13.41
N PRO A 38 16.46 44.31 -13.71
CA PRO A 38 17.37 43.43 -14.45
C PRO A 38 17.74 42.15 -13.68
N VAL A 39 17.81 42.23 -12.35
CA VAL A 39 18.11 41.07 -11.48
C VAL A 39 16.95 40.07 -11.52
N PHE A 40 15.71 40.55 -11.42
CA PHE A 40 14.54 39.67 -11.53
C PHE A 40 14.37 39.09 -12.93
N ALA A 41 14.61 39.88 -13.98
CA ALA A 41 14.61 39.38 -15.36
C ALA A 41 15.66 38.28 -15.58
N ALA A 42 16.83 38.38 -14.95
CA ALA A 42 17.84 37.34 -14.99
C ALA A 42 17.45 36.06 -14.22
N LEU A 43 16.61 36.17 -13.19
CA LEU A 43 16.13 35.03 -12.39
C LEU A 43 14.92 34.32 -12.98
N GLU A 44 14.16 34.99 -13.85
CA GLU A 44 12.90 34.47 -14.41
C GLU A 44 13.04 33.12 -15.13
N PRO A 45 14.10 32.84 -15.91
CA PRO A 45 14.33 31.52 -16.49
C PRO A 45 14.48 30.42 -15.42
N GLU A 46 15.14 30.71 -14.30
CA GLU A 46 15.37 29.72 -13.24
C GLU A 46 14.12 29.48 -12.39
N VAL A 47 13.31 30.51 -12.19
CA VAL A 47 11.99 30.35 -11.57
C VAL A 47 11.10 29.47 -12.44
N ALA A 48 11.10 29.68 -13.76
CA ALA A 48 10.37 28.84 -14.70
C ALA A 48 10.87 27.39 -14.68
N ALA A 49 12.18 27.17 -14.74
CA ALA A 49 12.79 25.84 -14.67
C ALA A 49 12.45 25.12 -13.35
N CYS A 50 12.48 25.82 -12.22
CA CYS A 50 12.09 25.27 -10.92
C CYS A 50 10.60 24.87 -10.91
N ALA A 51 9.71 25.70 -11.46
CA ALA A 51 8.29 25.39 -11.56
C ALA A 51 8.03 24.13 -12.41
N GLU A 52 8.73 23.99 -13.53
CA GLU A 52 8.67 22.79 -14.38
C GLU A 52 9.15 21.54 -13.65
N GLN A 53 10.28 21.61 -12.94
CA GLN A 53 10.80 20.49 -12.15
C GLN A 53 9.83 20.06 -11.06
N VAL A 54 9.22 21.01 -10.35
CA VAL A 54 8.21 20.71 -9.33
C VAL A 54 6.97 20.06 -9.95
N ALA A 55 6.51 20.55 -11.11
CA ALA A 55 5.37 19.96 -11.81
C ALA A 55 5.68 18.52 -12.27
N ALA A 56 6.86 18.29 -12.84
CA ALA A 56 7.32 16.96 -13.26
C ALA A 56 7.43 16.00 -12.07
N ALA A 57 8.03 16.44 -10.95
CA ALA A 57 8.16 15.64 -9.75
C ALA A 57 6.78 15.26 -9.16
N LYS A 58 5.82 16.20 -9.13
CA LYS A 58 4.45 15.92 -8.69
C LYS A 58 3.75 14.90 -9.59
N SER A 59 3.91 15.03 -10.91
CA SER A 59 3.35 14.07 -11.86
C SER A 59 3.95 12.68 -11.66
N ALA A 60 5.28 12.58 -11.55
CA ALA A 60 5.97 11.32 -11.33
C ALA A 60 5.57 10.65 -10.01
N ALA A 61 5.44 11.44 -8.93
CA ALA A 61 4.97 10.94 -7.64
C ALA A 61 3.55 10.37 -7.74
N ARG A 62 2.64 11.08 -8.44
CA ARG A 62 1.28 10.60 -8.66
C ARG A 62 1.26 9.29 -9.46
N SER A 63 1.97 9.22 -10.57
CA SER A 63 2.10 7.98 -11.36
C SER A 63 2.66 6.82 -10.53
N SER A 64 3.63 7.08 -9.65
CA SER A 64 4.20 6.06 -8.76
C SER A 64 3.19 5.53 -7.75
N ILE A 65 2.39 6.42 -7.15
CA ILE A 65 1.32 6.04 -6.22
C ILE A 65 0.24 5.22 -6.93
N ASP A 66 -0.20 5.67 -8.11
CA ASP A 66 -1.23 4.97 -8.89
C ASP A 66 -0.74 3.55 -9.26
N ALA A 67 0.49 3.42 -9.75
CA ALA A 67 1.10 2.13 -10.05
C ALA A 67 1.34 1.25 -8.80
N ALA A 68 1.55 1.84 -7.63
CA ALA A 68 1.63 1.09 -6.37
C ALA A 68 0.25 0.56 -5.94
N HIS A 69 -0.81 1.37 -6.08
CA HIS A 69 -2.17 0.94 -5.80
C HIS A 69 -2.64 -0.17 -6.74
N GLU A 70 -2.36 -0.09 -8.03
CA GLU A 70 -2.69 -1.13 -9.00
C GLU A 70 -2.01 -2.46 -8.64
N ARG A 71 -0.71 -2.43 -8.31
CA ARG A 71 0.03 -3.62 -7.86
C ARG A 71 -0.53 -4.19 -6.56
N ALA A 72 -0.87 -3.34 -5.59
CA ALA A 72 -1.48 -3.79 -4.34
C ALA A 72 -2.84 -4.45 -4.58
N ALA A 73 -3.69 -3.87 -5.43
CA ALA A 73 -4.97 -4.44 -5.79
C ALA A 73 -4.82 -5.81 -6.48
N ALA A 74 -3.86 -5.95 -7.40
CA ALA A 74 -3.56 -7.22 -8.05
C ALA A 74 -3.10 -8.29 -7.04
N LEU A 75 -2.20 -7.94 -6.11
CA LEU A 75 -1.73 -8.85 -5.06
C LEU A 75 -2.88 -9.30 -4.13
N LEU A 76 -3.77 -8.39 -3.75
CA LEU A 76 -4.93 -8.71 -2.92
C LEU A 76 -5.91 -9.63 -3.65
N ALA A 77 -6.20 -9.35 -4.92
CA ALA A 77 -7.06 -10.20 -5.73
C ALA A 77 -6.48 -11.62 -5.86
N GLU A 78 -5.18 -11.73 -6.13
CA GLU A 78 -4.50 -13.01 -6.20
C GLU A 78 -4.51 -13.76 -4.86
N ALA A 79 -4.28 -13.05 -3.75
CA ALA A 79 -4.35 -13.62 -2.41
C ALA A 79 -5.74 -14.16 -2.07
N HIS A 80 -6.81 -13.44 -2.43
CA HIS A 80 -8.18 -13.92 -2.25
C HIS A 80 -8.45 -15.19 -3.04
N LEU A 81 -8.07 -15.24 -4.32
CA LEU A 81 -8.23 -16.44 -5.15
C LEU A 81 -7.51 -17.65 -4.55
N ARG A 82 -6.27 -17.47 -4.08
CA ARG A 82 -5.51 -18.53 -3.40
C ARG A 82 -6.18 -18.97 -2.09
N ALA A 83 -6.67 -18.03 -1.30
CA ALA A 83 -7.35 -18.33 -0.04
C ALA A 83 -8.65 -19.12 -0.27
N ASP A 84 -9.44 -18.75 -1.28
CA ASP A 84 -10.65 -19.47 -1.67
C ASP A 84 -10.34 -20.88 -2.15
N ALA A 85 -9.35 -21.03 -3.02
CA ALA A 85 -8.89 -22.34 -3.48
C ALA A 85 -8.40 -23.22 -2.32
N ALA A 86 -7.63 -22.65 -1.38
CA ALA A 86 -7.15 -23.36 -0.20
C ALA A 86 -8.30 -23.80 0.72
N ARG A 87 -9.30 -22.94 0.92
CA ARG A 87 -10.51 -23.29 1.70
C ARG A 87 -11.32 -24.39 1.04
N ALA A 88 -11.52 -24.32 -0.27
CA ALA A 88 -12.23 -25.36 -1.02
C ALA A 88 -11.47 -26.70 -0.95
N GLY A 89 -10.15 -26.67 -1.12
CA GLY A 89 -9.30 -27.87 -0.98
C GLY A 89 -9.38 -28.48 0.41
N ALA A 90 -9.31 -27.67 1.47
CA ALA A 90 -9.44 -28.15 2.84
C ALA A 90 -10.83 -28.74 3.13
N ALA A 91 -11.89 -28.11 2.64
CA ALA A 91 -13.25 -28.64 2.79
C ALA A 91 -13.43 -29.99 2.08
N SER A 92 -12.88 -30.14 0.87
CA SER A 92 -12.88 -31.42 0.15
C SER A 92 -12.12 -32.50 0.93
N ALA A 93 -10.92 -32.19 1.42
CA ALA A 93 -10.11 -33.15 2.16
C ALA A 93 -10.81 -33.65 3.43
N VAL A 94 -11.46 -32.75 4.18
CA VAL A 94 -12.25 -33.12 5.38
C VAL A 94 -13.45 -33.99 4.99
N HIS A 95 -14.12 -33.68 3.88
CA HIS A 95 -15.24 -34.48 3.40
C HIS A 95 -14.80 -35.89 2.97
N ASP A 96 -13.69 -35.99 2.25
CA ASP A 96 -13.13 -37.26 1.79
C ASP A 96 -12.68 -38.12 2.98
N GLU A 97 -12.02 -37.52 3.97
CA GLU A 97 -11.63 -38.20 5.22
C GLU A 97 -12.85 -38.70 6.01
N ALA A 98 -13.88 -37.87 6.16
CA ALA A 98 -15.13 -38.28 6.82
C ALA A 98 -15.81 -39.44 6.09
N THR A 99 -15.88 -39.37 4.75
CA THR A 99 -16.49 -40.42 3.93
C THR A 99 -15.71 -41.74 4.04
N ALA A 100 -14.37 -41.68 4.05
CA ALA A 100 -13.52 -42.85 4.25
C ALA A 100 -13.70 -43.45 5.66
N GLY A 101 -13.80 -42.59 6.68
CA GLY A 101 -14.08 -43.00 8.06
C GLY A 101 -15.44 -43.70 8.20
N ASP A 102 -16.49 -43.15 7.61
CA ASP A 102 -17.83 -43.74 7.62
C ASP A 102 -17.86 -45.10 6.91
N ALA A 103 -17.17 -45.22 5.77
CA ALA A 103 -17.06 -46.48 5.05
C ALA A 103 -16.33 -47.56 5.85
N ALA A 104 -15.25 -47.18 6.56
CA ALA A 104 -14.54 -48.09 7.46
C ALA A 104 -15.41 -48.53 8.64
N LEU A 105 -16.15 -47.61 9.24
CA LEU A 105 -17.06 -47.89 10.35
C LEU A 105 -18.18 -48.86 9.94
N LEU A 106 -18.79 -48.65 8.76
CA LEU A 106 -19.81 -49.56 8.22
C LEU A 106 -19.25 -50.96 7.95
N THR A 107 -18.01 -51.03 7.45
CA THR A 107 -17.34 -52.32 7.21
C THR A 107 -17.14 -53.08 8.53
N ASP A 108 -16.60 -52.42 9.55
CA ASP A 108 -16.42 -53.04 10.88
C ASP A 108 -17.75 -53.45 11.51
N ALA A 109 -18.80 -52.63 11.38
CA ALA A 109 -20.14 -52.95 11.87
C ALA A 109 -20.70 -54.22 11.18
N HIS A 110 -20.57 -54.35 9.85
CA HIS A 110 -20.99 -55.54 9.14
C HIS A 110 -20.20 -56.79 9.57
N GLU A 111 -18.89 -56.67 9.75
CA GLU A 111 -18.09 -57.79 10.26
C GLU A 111 -18.53 -58.19 11.67
N GLN A 112 -18.83 -57.22 12.54
CA GLN A 112 -19.29 -57.49 13.90
C GLN A 112 -20.65 -58.18 13.91
N VAL A 113 -21.59 -57.76 13.06
CA VAL A 113 -22.88 -58.45 12.88
C VAL A 113 -22.64 -59.88 12.42
N ALA A 114 -21.82 -60.10 11.39
CA ALA A 114 -21.52 -61.44 10.90
C ALA A 114 -20.89 -62.34 11.98
N ARG A 115 -19.99 -61.78 12.82
CA ARG A 115 -19.40 -62.49 13.98
C ARG A 115 -20.48 -62.91 14.99
N VAL A 116 -21.38 -61.99 15.34
CA VAL A 116 -22.48 -62.27 16.28
C VAL A 116 -23.45 -63.30 15.71
N GLU A 117 -23.80 -63.21 14.43
CA GLU A 117 -24.66 -64.18 13.76
C GLU A 117 -24.06 -65.59 13.75
N ALA A 118 -22.77 -65.72 13.41
CA ALA A 118 -22.07 -67.00 13.42
C ALA A 118 -22.05 -67.63 14.82
N LEU A 119 -21.79 -66.82 15.86
CA LEU A 119 -21.84 -67.27 17.26
C LEU A 119 -23.26 -67.69 17.67
N GLY A 120 -24.27 -66.91 17.26
CA GLY A 120 -25.67 -67.20 17.51
C GLY A 120 -26.10 -68.52 16.89
N GLN A 121 -25.78 -68.74 15.61
CA GLN A 121 -26.05 -69.99 14.89
C GLN A 121 -25.39 -71.19 15.57
N GLY A 122 -24.13 -71.06 16.00
CA GLY A 122 -23.41 -72.12 16.71
C GLY A 122 -24.03 -72.49 18.07
N ARG A 123 -24.73 -71.56 18.73
CA ARG A 123 -25.36 -71.78 20.04
C ARG A 123 -26.87 -72.04 19.97
N ALA A 124 -27.51 -71.78 18.84
CA ALA A 124 -28.96 -71.80 18.68
C ALA A 124 -29.58 -73.16 19.05
N ALA A 125 -29.01 -74.26 18.56
CA ALA A 125 -29.52 -75.60 18.86
C ALA A 125 -29.41 -75.94 20.36
N ALA A 126 -28.28 -75.63 20.99
CA ALA A 126 -28.07 -75.88 22.41
C ALA A 126 -28.99 -75.03 23.31
N LEU A 127 -29.21 -73.76 22.93
CA LEU A 127 -30.13 -72.88 23.64
C LEU A 127 -31.60 -73.30 23.47
N ALA A 128 -31.99 -73.75 22.27
CA ALA A 128 -33.33 -74.24 21.99
C ALA A 128 -33.67 -75.48 22.84
N SER A 129 -32.74 -76.44 22.95
CA SER A 129 -32.92 -77.61 23.83
C SER A 129 -33.07 -77.22 25.30
N ARG A 130 -32.25 -76.29 25.79
CA ARG A 130 -32.35 -75.80 27.18
C ARG A 130 -33.67 -75.05 27.44
N LEU A 131 -34.15 -74.28 26.48
CA LEU A 131 -35.45 -73.60 26.57
C LEU A 131 -36.59 -74.62 26.61
N ALA A 132 -36.54 -75.67 25.79
CA ALA A 132 -37.52 -76.74 25.80
C ALA A 132 -37.54 -77.49 27.15
N GLU A 133 -36.37 -77.80 27.71
CA GLU A 133 -36.25 -78.42 29.04
C GLU A 133 -36.83 -77.52 30.15
N ALA A 134 -36.51 -76.22 30.14
CA ALA A 134 -37.02 -75.26 31.11
C ALA A 134 -38.55 -75.07 31.03
N LEU A 135 -39.16 -75.22 29.86
CA LEU A 135 -40.61 -75.18 29.68
C LEU A 135 -41.31 -76.44 30.21
N VAL A 136 -40.62 -77.58 30.21
CA VAL A 136 -41.14 -78.86 30.72
C VAL A 136 -40.96 -78.97 32.24
N ASP A 137 -39.86 -78.44 32.80
CA ASP A 137 -39.65 -78.32 34.25
C ASP A 137 -39.07 -76.93 34.64
N PRO A 138 -39.91 -75.99 35.09
CA PRO A 138 -39.50 -74.62 35.38
C PRO A 138 -38.55 -74.49 36.58
N ARG A 139 -38.27 -75.57 37.33
CA ARG A 139 -37.29 -75.56 38.43
C ARG A 139 -35.86 -75.81 37.98
N THR A 140 -35.65 -76.22 36.73
CA THR A 140 -34.33 -76.51 36.14
C THR A 140 -33.78 -75.39 35.25
N GLY A 141 -34.63 -74.45 34.84
CA GLY A 141 -34.28 -73.34 33.97
C GLY A 141 -33.80 -72.09 34.70
N THR A 142 -32.61 -72.11 35.31
CA THR A 142 -31.93 -70.87 35.69
C THR A 142 -31.09 -70.36 34.52
N LEU A 143 -31.51 -69.22 33.96
CA LEU A 143 -30.67 -68.39 33.10
C LEU A 143 -29.62 -67.68 33.98
N PRO A 144 -28.32 -67.69 33.62
CA PRO A 144 -27.36 -66.76 34.22
C PRO A 144 -27.63 -65.32 33.78
#